data_AF-A0A964W8V9-F1
#
_entry.id   AF-A0A964W8V9-F1
#
_cell.length_a   1.000
_cell.length_b   1.000
_cell.length_c   1.000
_cell.angle_alpha   90.00
_cell.angle_beta   90.00
_cell.angle_gamma   90.00
#
_symmetry.space_group_name_H-M   'P 1'
#
loop_
_entity.id
_entity.type
_entity.pdbx_description
1 polymer ?
#
loop_
_entity_poly.entity_id
_entity_poly.type
_entity_poly.pdbx_seq_one_letter_code
_entity_poly.pdbx_strand_id
1 'polypeptide(L)' 'MKKHHKQSIVAIVLIVSGWLSGGIGYGSSNLGSILPGLLFYGGGILFFLGIIVLVISAKA' A
#
# COMPACT_ATOMS: atom_id res chain seq x y z
N MET A 1 -0.37 -22.06 -9.80
CA MET A 1 -0.37 -21.24 -8.57
C MET A 1 -1.75 -21.24 -7.95
N LYS A 2 -1.89 -21.72 -6.70
CA LYS A 2 -3.17 -21.73 -5.96
C LYS A 2 -3.66 -20.29 -5.75
N LYS A 3 -4.98 -20.06 -5.72
CA LYS A 3 -5.62 -18.73 -5.61
C LYS A 3 -5.04 -17.88 -4.46
N HIS A 4 -4.75 -18.51 -3.32
CA HIS A 4 -4.14 -17.91 -2.13
C HIS A 4 -2.76 -17.32 -2.42
N HIS A 5 -1.93 -18.04 -3.17
CA HIS A 5 -0.58 -17.59 -3.51
C HIS A 5 -0.60 -16.33 -4.38
N LYS A 6 -1.58 -16.20 -5.27
CA LYS A 6 -1.78 -14.97 -6.07
C LYS A 6 -2.21 -13.80 -5.19
N GLN A 7 -3.09 -14.04 -4.21
CA GLN A 7 -3.56 -13.00 -3.29
C GLN A 7 -2.46 -12.50 -2.34
N SER A 8 -1.59 -13.40 -1.85
CA SER A 8 -0.44 -13.00 -1.04
C SER A 8 0.55 -12.15 -1.83
N ILE A 9 0.81 -12.47 -3.11
CA ILE A 9 1.68 -11.67 -3.97
C ILE A 9 1.08 -10.27 -4.18
N VAL A 10 -0.22 -10.18 -4.50
CA VAL A 10 -0.91 -8.89 -4.68
C VAL A 10 -0.86 -8.06 -3.38
N ALA A 11 -1.06 -8.69 -2.23
CA ALA A 11 -0.97 -8.03 -0.93
C ALA A 11 0.43 -7.45 -0.68
N ILE A 12 1.49 -8.22 -0.94
CA ILE A 12 2.88 -7.73 -0.81
C ILE A 12 3.14 -6.55 -1.74
N VAL A 13 2.66 -6.61 -2.99
CA VAL A 13 2.81 -5.50 -3.94
C VAL A 13 2.11 -4.24 -3.44
N LEU A 14 0.89 -4.36 -2.89
CA LEU A 14 0.14 -3.24 -2.29
C LEU A 14 0.85 -2.64 -1.08
N ILE A 15 1.41 -3.48 -0.20
CA ILE A 15 2.20 -3.05 0.96
C ILE A 15 3.44 -2.27 0.49
N VAL A 16 4.22 -2.83 -0.42
CA VAL A 16 5.47 -2.20 -0.88
C VAL A 16 5.19 -0.90 -1.65
N SER A 17 4.22 -0.92 -2.57
CA SER A 17 3.85 0.28 -3.34
C SER A 17 3.23 1.37 -2.46
N GLY A 18 2.37 0.99 -1.50
CA GLY A 18 1.80 1.92 -0.52
C GLY A 18 2.87 2.56 0.36
N TRP A 19 3.83 1.76 0.85
CA TRP A 19 4.95 2.26 1.64
C TRP A 19 5.84 3.24 0.86
N LEU A 20 6.19 2.89 -0.39
CA LEU A 20 7.03 3.74 -1.23
C LEU A 20 6.32 5.05 -1.62
N SER A 21 5.07 4.97 -2.05
CA SER A 21 4.26 6.16 -2.36
C SER A 21 4.09 7.06 -1.12
N GLY A 22 3.83 6.44 0.03
CA GLY A 22 3.76 7.12 1.33
C GLY A 22 5.06 7.84 1.67
N GLY A 23 6.19 7.14 1.56
CA GLY A 23 7.52 7.71 1.83
C GLY A 23 7.87 8.88 0.91
N ILE A 24 7.54 8.79 -0.38
CA ILE A 24 7.75 9.88 -1.35
C ILE A 24 6.85 11.08 -1.02
N GLY A 25 5.58 10.84 -0.70
CA GLY A 25 4.64 11.89 -0.29
C GLY A 25 5.08 12.60 1.00
N TYR A 26 5.65 11.88 1.96
CA TYR A 26 6.16 12.44 3.22
C TYR A 26 7.47 13.22 3.05
N GLY A 27 8.41 12.69 2.26
CA GLY A 27 9.71 13.34 2.01
C GLY A 27 9.62 14.62 1.18
N SER A 28 8.46 14.86 0.56
CA SER A 28 8.12 16.10 -0.11
C SER A 28 7.61 17.08 0.96
N SER A 29 8.42 18.06 1.39
CA SER A 29 8.16 19.00 2.50
C SER A 29 6.92 19.91 2.37
N ASN A 30 5.95 19.56 1.53
CA ASN A 30 4.77 20.32 1.13
C ASN A 30 3.51 19.43 1.08
N LEU A 31 3.16 18.77 2.19
CA LEU A 31 1.96 17.92 2.32
C LEU A 31 0.63 18.65 2.03
N GLY A 32 0.62 19.99 2.07
CA GLY A 32 -0.53 20.80 1.66
C GLY A 32 -0.74 20.90 0.14
N SER A 33 0.24 20.46 -0.66
CA SER A 33 0.10 20.40 -2.11
C SER A 33 -0.53 19.07 -2.56
N ILE A 34 -1.37 19.15 -3.59
CA ILE A 34 -2.28 18.07 -4.03
C ILE A 34 -1.52 16.76 -4.31
N LEU A 35 -0.36 16.84 -4.97
CA LEU A 35 0.37 15.65 -5.42
C LEU A 35 1.09 14.91 -4.28
N PRO A 36 1.90 15.55 -3.42
CA PRO A 36 2.45 14.93 -2.20
C PRO A 36 1.39 14.41 -1.24
N GLY A 37 0.30 15.16 -1.03
CA GLY A 37 -0.82 14.72 -0.20
C GLY A 37 -1.44 13.43 -0.75
N LEU A 38 -1.72 13.37 -2.06
CA LEU A 38 -2.27 12.19 -2.71
C LEU A 38 -1.32 10.98 -2.59
N LEU A 39 -0.03 11.17 -2.80
CA LEU A 39 0.96 10.10 -2.67
C LEU A 39 1.09 9.60 -1.23
N PHE A 40 1.02 10.50 -0.24
CA PHE A 40 1.09 10.17 1.18
C PHE A 40 -0.16 9.42 1.64
N TYR A 41 -1.33 10.06 1.53
CA TYR A 41 -2.59 9.49 2.01
C TYR A 41 -3.03 8.29 1.16
N GLY A 42 -2.89 8.38 -0.16
CA GLY A 42 -3.19 7.26 -1.08
C GLY A 42 -2.24 6.08 -0.87
N GLY A 43 -0.94 6.35 -0.65
CA GLY A 43 0.04 5.33 -0.28
C GLY A 43 -0.31 4.64 1.03
N GLY A 44 -0.69 5.40 2.06
CA GLY A 44 -1.15 4.85 3.34
C GLY A 44 -2.38 3.96 3.21
N ILE A 45 -3.36 4.36 2.38
CA ILE A 45 -4.57 3.54 2.11
C ILE A 45 -4.19 2.23 1.42
N LEU A 46 -3.34 2.28 0.39
CA LEU A 46 -2.86 1.09 -0.32
C LEU A 46 -2.08 0.14 0.61
N PHE A 47 -1.27 0.70 1.50
CA PHE A 47 -0.54 -0.06 2.51
C PHE A 47 -1.49 -0.82 3.45
N PHE A 48 -2.49 -0.13 4.00
CA PHE A 48 -3.51 -0.75 4.86
C PHE A 48 -4.33 -1.81 4.13
N LEU A 49 -4.75 -1.56 2.89
CA LEU A 49 -5.46 -2.53 2.07
C LEU A 49 -4.59 -3.77 1.81
N GLY A 50 -3.30 -3.59 1.53
CA GLY A 50 -2.35 -4.68 1.37
C GLY A 50 -2.26 -5.57 2.62
N ILE A 51 -2.18 -4.97 3.82
CA ILE A 51 -2.20 -5.72 5.09
C ILE A 51 -3.51 -6.50 5.26
N ILE A 52 -4.67 -5.89 4.99
CA ILE A 52 -5.97 -6.56 5.11
C ILE A 52 -6.04 -7.77 4.17
N VAL A 53 -5.64 -7.61 2.91
CA VAL A 53 -5.62 -8.70 1.93
C VAL A 53 -4.64 -9.80 2.34
N LEU A 54 -3.50 -9.44 2.93
CA LEU A 54 -2.52 -10.42 3.44
C LEU A 54 -3.12 -11.26 4.57
N VAL A 55 -3.79 -10.62 5.55
CA VAL A 55 -4.44 -11.30 6.69
C VAL A 55 -5.55 -12.23 6.22
N ILE A 56 -6.40 -11.78 5.29
CA ILE A 56 -7.47 -12.61 4.71
C ILE A 56 -6.87 -13.80 3.96
N SER A 57 -5.83 -13.57 3.16
CA SER A 57 -5.15 -14.63 2.40
C SER A 57 -4.40 -15.63 3.28
N ALA A 58 -3.95 -15.23 4.47
CA ALA A 58 -3.24 -16.11 5.40
C ALA A 58 -4.20 -16.96 6.24
N LYS A 59 -5.43 -16.49 6.44
CA LYS A 59 -6.49 -17.23 7.16
C LYS A 59 -7.22 -18.25 6.27
N ALA A 60 -7.22 -18.04 4.95
CA ALA A 60 -7.88 -18.87 3.96
C ALA A 60 -6.99 -20.01 3.46
#